data_AF-X0X1B7-F1
#
_entry.id   AF-X0X1B7-F1
#
_cell.length_a   1.000
_cell.length_b   1.000
_cell.length_c   1.000
_cell.angle_alpha   90.00
_cell.angle_beta   90.00
_cell.angle_gamma   90.00
#
_symmetry.space_group_name_H-M   'P 1'
#
loop_
_entity.id
_entity.type
_entity.pdbx_description
1 polymer ?
#
loop_
_entity_poly.entity_id
_entity_poly.type
_entity_poly.pdbx_seq_one_letter_code
_entity_poly.pdbx_strand_id
1 'polypeptide(L)'
;MADVATAMTDSLSRSGKGGMNADFSITDGTVSVPGLNFTNEANSGFYRFGAGEVRMSILANDIMRWTAAGASVWTGAVWELLVTE
;
A
#
# COMPACT_ATOMS: atom_id res chain seq x y z
N MET A 1 16.19 -25.71 14.59
CA MET A 1 15.11 -26.03 13.63
C MET A 1 13.80 -25.31 13.96
N ALA A 2 13.51 -24.97 15.22
CA ALA A 2 12.31 -24.19 15.59
C ALA A 2 12.28 -22.77 14.98
N ASP A 3 13.44 -22.12 14.89
CA ASP A 3 13.58 -20.79 14.27
C ASP A 3 13.17 -20.78 12.78
N VAL A 4 13.70 -21.74 12.01
CA VAL A 4 13.35 -21.92 10.58
C VAL A 4 11.87 -22.24 10.38
N ALA A 5 11.30 -23.09 11.24
CA ALA A 5 9.87 -23.41 11.17
C ALA A 5 9.00 -22.18 11.43
N THR A 6 9.40 -21.30 12.34
CA THR A 6 8.70 -20.04 12.66
C THR A 6 8.77 -19.09 11.46
N ALA A 7 9.98 -18.86 10.93
CA ALA A 7 10.18 -18.00 9.76
C ALA A 7 9.40 -18.46 8.52
N MET A 8 9.18 -19.77 8.33
CA MET A 8 8.35 -20.30 7.22
C MET A 8 6.86 -20.02 7.37
N THR A 9 6.37 -19.76 8.60
CA THR A 9 4.98 -19.38 8.87
C THR A 9 4.75 -17.87 8.88
N ASP A 10 5.83 -17.08 8.94
CA ASP A 10 5.80 -15.62 8.87
C ASP A 10 5.74 -15.09 7.43
N SER A 11 5.48 -15.95 6.45
CA SER A 11 5.35 -15.58 5.03
C SER A 11 3.98 -15.94 4.49
N LEU A 12 3.38 -15.04 3.70
CA LEU A 12 2.12 -15.32 3.03
C LEU A 12 2.32 -16.38 1.94
N SER A 13 1.67 -17.53 2.12
CA SER A 13 1.75 -18.61 1.13
C SER A 13 0.94 -18.29 -0.13
N ARG A 14 1.60 -18.23 -1.29
CA ARG A 14 0.92 -18.16 -2.60
C ARG A 14 0.00 -19.35 -2.88
N SER A 15 0.27 -20.51 -2.27
CA SER A 15 -0.53 -21.72 -2.43
C SER A 15 -1.62 -21.87 -1.37
N GLY A 16 -1.88 -20.82 -0.58
CA GLY A 16 -3.00 -20.77 0.36
C GLY A 16 -2.84 -21.70 1.56
N LYS A 17 -1.61 -22.00 1.98
CA LYS A 17 -1.32 -22.93 3.08
C LYS A 17 -1.59 -22.38 4.49
N GLY A 18 -2.31 -21.27 4.61
CA GLY A 18 -2.56 -20.56 5.86
C GLY A 18 -2.15 -19.08 5.77
N GLY A 19 -2.61 -18.29 6.75
CA GLY A 19 -2.26 -16.88 6.89
C GLY A 19 -0.90 -16.68 7.58
N MET A 20 -0.43 -15.44 7.56
CA MET A 20 0.79 -15.03 8.27
C MET A 20 0.52 -14.90 9.77
N ASN A 21 1.47 -15.30 10.62
CA ASN A 21 1.32 -15.19 12.08
C ASN A 21 1.61 -13.77 12.64
N ALA A 22 2.13 -12.88 11.80
CA ALA A 22 2.44 -11.49 12.13
C ALA A 22 1.81 -10.52 11.12
N ASP A 23 1.83 -9.22 11.41
CA ASP A 23 1.31 -8.18 10.52
C ASP A 23 2.16 -8.02 9.26
N PHE A 24 1.52 -7.82 8.12
CA PHE A 24 2.18 -7.52 6.86
C PHE A 24 2.52 -6.03 6.76
N SER A 25 3.71 -5.68 7.22
CA SER A 25 4.26 -4.32 7.07
C SER A 25 4.98 -4.18 5.73
N ILE A 26 4.63 -3.13 4.97
CA ILE A 26 5.30 -2.75 3.73
C ILE A 26 6.24 -1.56 3.97
N THR A 27 7.16 -1.30 3.04
CA THR A 27 7.98 -0.09 3.08
C THR A 27 7.08 1.15 2.85
N ASP A 28 7.48 2.32 3.36
CA ASP A 28 6.69 3.55 3.16
C ASP A 28 6.54 3.89 1.68
N GLY A 29 7.58 3.69 0.87
CA GLY A 29 7.57 3.96 -0.57
C GLY A 29 7.49 5.45 -0.91
N THR A 30 7.38 5.72 -2.21
CA THR A 30 7.19 7.06 -2.78
C THR A 30 6.18 6.99 -3.93
N VAL A 31 5.75 8.14 -4.45
CA VAL A 31 4.83 8.19 -5.61
C VAL A 31 5.35 7.40 -6.82
N SER A 32 6.67 7.46 -7.10
CA SER A 32 7.29 6.78 -8.24
C SER A 32 7.71 5.34 -7.95
N VAL A 33 7.84 4.97 -6.68
CA VAL A 33 8.21 3.62 -6.23
C VAL A 33 7.38 3.28 -4.98
N PRO A 34 6.11 2.88 -5.14
CA PRO A 34 5.24 2.57 -4.02
C PRO A 34 5.73 1.35 -3.24
N GLY A 35 5.45 1.31 -1.93
CA GLY A 35 5.88 0.23 -1.06
C GLY A 35 5.20 -1.10 -1.36
N LEU A 36 3.95 -1.04 -1.82
CA LEU A 36 3.23 -2.16 -2.42
C LEU A 36 2.98 -1.84 -3.90
N ASN A 37 3.75 -2.46 -4.79
CA ASN A 37 3.69 -2.23 -6.23
C ASN A 37 3.54 -3.53 -7.02
N PHE A 38 3.35 -3.41 -8.34
CA PHE A 38 3.28 -4.55 -9.25
C PHE A 38 4.65 -4.82 -9.88
N THR A 39 5.03 -6.10 -10.01
CA THR A 39 6.31 -6.49 -10.63
C THR A 39 6.48 -5.93 -12.05
N ASN A 40 5.40 -5.84 -12.82
CA ASN A 40 5.41 -5.33 -14.19
C ASN A 40 5.07 -3.83 -14.30
N GLU A 41 4.70 -3.18 -13.20
CA GLU A 41 4.35 -1.75 -13.15
C GLU A 41 4.77 -1.18 -11.78
N ALA A 42 6.09 -1.09 -11.59
CA ALA A 42 6.70 -0.73 -10.30
C ALA A 42 6.42 0.70 -9.85
N ASN A 43 5.87 1.54 -10.73
CA ASN A 43 5.47 2.92 -10.48
C ASN A 43 3.98 3.09 -10.20
N SER A 44 3.23 1.99 -10.08
CA SER A 44 1.84 1.97 -9.63
C SER A 44 1.69 1.15 -8.38
N GLY A 45 0.94 1.67 -7.40
CA GLY A 45 0.80 1.01 -6.13
C GLY A 45 0.48 1.92 -4.95
N PHE A 46 0.48 1.31 -3.77
CA PHE A 46 0.14 1.96 -2.51
C PHE A 46 1.41 2.39 -1.76
N TYR A 47 1.40 3.61 -1.24
CA TYR A 47 2.50 4.15 -0.45
C TYR A 47 2.01 5.13 0.61
N ARG A 48 2.89 5.40 1.58
CA ARG A 48 2.68 6.40 2.61
C ARG A 48 3.31 7.72 2.17
N PHE A 49 2.46 8.74 1.97
CA PHE A 49 2.96 10.09 1.66
C PHE A 49 3.51 10.79 2.91
N GLY A 50 2.88 10.55 4.06
CA GLY A 50 3.25 11.14 5.35
C GLY A 50 2.54 10.46 6.52
N ALA A 51 2.69 10.99 7.72
CA ALA A 51 1.92 10.50 8.87
C ALA A 51 0.42 10.77 8.66
N GLY A 52 -0.41 9.72 8.82
CA GLY A 52 -1.86 9.84 8.66
C GLY A 52 -2.33 10.00 7.22
N GLU A 53 -1.45 9.83 6.23
CA GLU A 53 -1.79 9.97 4.81
C GLU A 53 -1.16 8.86 3.97
N VAL A 54 -2.03 8.19 3.21
CA VAL A 54 -1.68 7.11 2.30
C VAL A 54 -2.32 7.36 0.94
N ARG A 55 -1.62 6.96 -0.12
CA ARG A 55 -2.03 7.24 -1.49
C ARG A 55 -1.85 6.02 -2.39
N MET A 56 -2.70 5.94 -3.40
CA MET A 56 -2.52 5.05 -4.55
C MET A 56 -2.01 5.88 -5.72
N SER A 57 -0.82 5.54 -6.22
CA SER A 57 -0.28 6.10 -7.45
C SER A 57 -0.50 5.15 -8.62
N ILE A 58 -0.70 5.72 -9.81
CA ILE A 58 -0.75 5.02 -11.09
C ILE A 58 0.23 5.71 -12.04
N LEU A 59 1.19 4.95 -12.56
CA LEU A 59 2.25 5.47 -13.45
C LEU A 59 2.94 6.72 -12.86
N ALA A 60 3.34 6.66 -11.59
CA ALA A 60 3.96 7.74 -10.82
C ALA A 60 3.11 9.02 -10.63
N ASN A 61 1.78 8.93 -10.78
CA ASN A 61 0.86 10.02 -10.48
C ASN A 61 -0.10 9.61 -9.36
N ASP A 62 -0.32 10.48 -8.38
CA ASP A 62 -1.31 10.21 -7.33
C ASP A 62 -2.73 10.27 -7.89
N ILE A 63 -3.51 9.22 -7.68
CA ILE A 63 -4.90 9.13 -8.14
C ILE A 63 -5.88 9.14 -6.97
N MET A 64 -5.59 8.38 -5.92
CA MET A 64 -6.45 8.26 -4.74
C MET A 64 -5.67 8.61 -3.48
N ARG A 65 -6.29 9.38 -2.58
CA ARG A 65 -5.71 9.80 -1.30
C ARG A 65 -6.67 9.52 -0.17
N TRP A 66 -6.13 8.97 0.92
CA TRP A 66 -6.82 8.81 2.18
C TRP A 66 -6.04 9.52 3.28
N THR A 67 -6.79 10.27 4.09
CA THR A 67 -6.28 10.98 5.27
C THR A 67 -7.20 10.68 6.45
N ALA A 68 -6.80 11.09 7.66
CA ALA A 68 -7.68 11.04 8.82
C ALA A 68 -8.99 11.83 8.64
N ALA A 69 -9.04 12.80 7.71
CA ALA A 69 -10.21 13.64 7.42
C ALA A 69 -11.09 13.12 6.27
N GLY A 70 -10.75 11.97 5.68
CA GLY A 70 -11.55 11.35 4.62
C GLY A 70 -10.76 10.93 3.38
N ALA A 71 -11.52 10.58 2.34
CA ALA A 71 -11.03 10.00 1.10
C ALA A 71 -11.30 10.95 -0.08
N SER A 72 -10.30 11.18 -0.94
CA SER A 72 -10.39 12.10 -2.08
C SER A 72 -9.74 11.52 -3.33
N VAL A 73 -10.27 11.86 -4.50
CA VAL A 73 -9.71 11.50 -5.82
C VAL A 73 -9.08 12.71 -6.49
N TRP A 74 -8.01 12.48 -7.25
CA TRP A 74 -7.37 13.52 -8.05
C TRP A 74 -8.13 13.71 -9.37
N THR A 75 -8.49 14.95 -9.69
CA THR A 75 -9.22 15.30 -10.93
C THR A 75 -8.33 15.88 -12.02
N GLY A 76 -7.01 15.88 -11.83
CA GLY A 76 -6.07 16.55 -12.73
C GLY A 76 -5.78 18.02 -12.38
N ALA A 77 -6.59 18.61 -11.48
CA ALA A 77 -6.40 19.99 -11.03
C ALA A 77 -6.49 20.13 -9.50
N VAL A 78 -7.43 19.41 -8.87
CA VAL A 78 -7.68 19.47 -7.43
C VAL A 78 -7.99 18.09 -6.86
N TRP A 79 -7.83 17.96 -5.55
CA TRP A 79 -8.34 16.82 -4.81
C TRP A 79 -9.82 17.05 -4.50
N GLU A 80 -10.67 16.16 -5.00
CA GLU A 80 -12.10 16.19 -4.73
C GLU A 80 -12.46 15.18 -3.64
N LEU A 81 -13.11 15.65 -2.57
CA LEU A 81 -13.51 14.82 -1.44
C LEU A 81 -14.68 13.91 -1.87
N LEU A 82 -14.51 12.60 -1.72
CA LEU A 82 -15.51 11.60 -2.08
C LEU A 82 -16.40 11.19 -0.91
N VAL A 83 -15.86 11.26 0.32
CA VAL A 83 -16.59 10.94 1.55
C VAL A 83 -16.66 12.20 2.37
N THR A 84 -17.87 12.73 2.54
CA THR A 84 -18.20 13.71 3.58
C THR A 84 -18.78 12.93 4.74
N GLU A 85 -18.29 13.18 5.95
CA GLU A 85 -18.85 12.62 7.17
C GLU A 85 -20.30 13.07 7.38
#